data_AF-A0A7R9LD45-F1
#
_entry.id   AF-A0A7R9LD45-F1
#
_cell.length_a   1.000
_cell.length_b   1.000
_cell.length_c   1.000
_cell.angle_alpha   90.00
_cell.angle_beta   90.00
_cell.angle_gamma   90.00
#
_symmetry.space_group_name_H-M   'P 1'
#
loop_
_entity.id
_entity.type
_entity.pdbx_description
1 polymer ?
#
loop_
_entity_poly.entity_id
_entity_poly.type
_entity_poly.pdbx_seq_one_letter_code
_entity_poly.pdbx_strand_id
1 'polypeptide(L)'
;MKTSCMDSLDSLSAAINAIHTIIAVELNKALYKQQLNSLLKLIDKFGFECERHLYRCLVLCITSTSDSQKIVLLQQLFNDLNLFSSPNWLTLIDCSLKGNVATDVSEICKCLKLNDTQRAALLVALTDKTQSCSVATDLLEQLSLSNLKLNENSVTSFANLLHLPFVENASAEINKMDVMSLTSSAANLTDDQIAGMIVNESGVSLTAEVVQQFNVTPKLCAKILCSICENPQIRATDGQPSGQQRCEEIDTFADICREIMSSASPLTEIIQVIDNEVFVPNAKKMFNNQSFGKNNYSFQRFWQFCINLCTTDKQGLSVLGVTFFQKLWSNNVEFQFGFIVQCIKNHLIAKMLSSAPTGPGPGASESLIDQLVPHLDVLKCQPDFESSPELNSWKYQRFYQILVDFCSINYNSMSGHMNMSSVFYSQVMELFKWPLQQCPDLVALGLLGCRDGPSIVKNELLSLAIPVFLGNHANAAIILHTIWNTNELTPNVTQNTNNWAKQILLQAMCEYYIKSPHEEQQQRLSRILDVAQDLKALSILLNGTCYPFVIDLACLASRREYLKLDKWLKDKIECNGENFVNACIMFLNRRCPALLGTSPP
;
A
#
# COMPACT_ATOMS: atom_id res chain seq x y z
N MET A 1 -42.68 21.71 -4.89
CA MET A 1 -41.69 21.39 -3.84
C MET A 1 -40.26 21.70 -4.30
N LYS A 2 -39.95 22.94 -4.69
CA LYS A 2 -38.57 23.39 -5.04
C LYS A 2 -38.22 24.77 -4.48
N THR A 3 -39.09 25.37 -3.68
CA THR A 3 -38.93 26.73 -3.12
C THR A 3 -38.39 26.75 -1.69
N SER A 4 -38.26 25.62 -0.99
CA SER A 4 -37.79 25.62 0.42
C SER A 4 -36.27 25.60 0.59
N CYS A 5 -35.49 25.17 -0.40
CA CYS A 5 -34.02 25.13 -0.28
C CYS A 5 -33.37 26.51 -0.48
N MET A 6 -33.93 27.36 -1.34
CA MET A 6 -33.32 28.65 -1.69
C MET A 6 -33.48 29.67 -0.54
N ASP A 7 -34.66 29.75 0.08
CA ASP A 7 -34.90 30.58 1.27
C ASP A 7 -34.03 30.14 2.47
N SER A 8 -33.73 28.84 2.57
CA SER A 8 -32.88 28.31 3.65
C SER A 8 -31.43 28.77 3.54
N LEU A 9 -30.89 28.90 2.32
CA LEU A 9 -29.49 29.25 2.08
C LEU A 9 -29.24 30.75 2.33
N ASP A 10 -30.16 31.62 1.91
CA ASP A 10 -30.10 33.06 2.21
C ASP A 10 -30.34 33.34 3.70
N SER A 11 -31.16 32.53 4.37
CA SER A 11 -31.35 32.64 5.82
C SER A 11 -30.12 32.19 6.62
N LEU A 12 -29.38 31.19 6.13
CA LEU A 12 -28.13 30.72 6.75
C LEU A 12 -26.98 31.70 6.51
N SER A 13 -26.86 32.26 5.31
CA SER A 13 -25.82 33.27 5.01
C SER A 13 -26.03 34.54 5.86
N ALA A 14 -27.28 34.95 6.06
CA ALA A 14 -27.63 36.03 6.99
C ALA A 14 -27.28 35.67 8.45
N ALA A 15 -27.52 34.43 8.89
CA ALA A 15 -27.16 33.97 10.22
C ALA A 15 -25.64 33.93 10.45
N ILE A 16 -24.88 33.46 9.48
CA ILE A 16 -23.41 33.45 9.48
C ILE A 16 -22.85 34.87 9.58
N ASN A 17 -23.38 35.80 8.78
CA ASN A 17 -22.99 37.21 8.84
C ASN A 17 -23.33 37.84 10.20
N ALA A 18 -24.50 37.55 10.77
CA ALA A 18 -24.89 38.02 12.10
C ALA A 18 -23.93 37.52 13.19
N ILE A 19 -23.53 36.24 13.14
CA ILE A 19 -22.53 35.66 14.06
C ILE A 19 -21.20 36.41 13.93
N HIS A 20 -20.73 36.63 12.70
CA HIS A 20 -19.49 37.36 12.46
C HIS A 20 -19.56 38.80 13.01
N THR A 21 -20.62 39.55 12.72
CA THR A 21 -20.80 40.93 13.18
C THR A 21 -20.84 41.01 14.71
N ILE A 22 -21.58 40.11 15.37
CA ILE A 22 -21.68 40.09 16.84
C ILE A 22 -20.30 39.87 17.47
N ILE A 23 -19.51 38.90 16.98
CA ILE A 23 -18.24 38.52 17.61
C ILE A 23 -17.12 39.48 17.23
N ALA A 24 -17.02 39.85 15.95
CA ALA A 24 -15.91 40.64 15.45
C ALA A 24 -16.07 42.14 15.77
N VAL A 25 -17.29 42.67 15.75
CA VAL A 25 -17.54 44.12 15.77
C VAL A 25 -18.32 44.59 16.99
N GLU A 26 -19.44 43.94 17.32
CA GLU A 26 -20.43 44.53 18.25
C GLU A 26 -20.31 44.06 19.71
N LEU A 27 -19.51 43.03 20.00
CA LEU A 27 -19.43 42.42 21.33
C LEU A 27 -19.09 43.46 22.41
N ASN A 28 -20.03 43.71 23.32
CA ASN A 28 -19.84 44.68 24.40
C ASN A 28 -20.54 44.27 25.70
N LYS A 29 -20.04 44.79 26.82
CA LYS A 29 -20.51 44.42 28.16
C LYS A 29 -21.98 44.78 28.42
N ALA A 30 -22.48 45.87 27.83
CA ALA A 30 -23.83 46.37 28.09
C ALA A 30 -24.91 45.49 27.44
N LEU A 31 -24.64 44.96 26.23
CA LEU A 31 -25.58 44.15 25.45
C LEU A 31 -25.27 42.65 25.51
N TYR A 32 -24.28 42.24 26.30
CA TYR A 32 -23.76 40.86 26.34
C TYR A 32 -24.84 39.78 26.48
N LYS A 33 -25.77 39.92 27.44
CA LYS A 33 -26.85 38.93 27.64
C LYS A 33 -27.78 38.81 26.42
N GLN A 34 -28.05 39.93 25.74
CA GLN A 34 -28.87 39.93 24.53
C GLN A 34 -28.11 39.29 23.38
N GLN A 35 -26.82 39.59 23.23
CA GLN A 35 -25.95 39.01 22.20
C GLN A 35 -25.78 37.50 22.39
N LEU A 36 -25.54 37.03 23.62
CA LEU A 36 -25.47 35.61 23.97
C LEU A 36 -26.77 34.87 23.60
N ASN A 37 -27.94 35.41 24.00
CA ASN A 37 -29.23 34.81 23.67
C ASN A 37 -29.51 34.78 22.16
N SER A 38 -29.06 35.80 21.41
CA SER A 38 -29.17 35.81 19.96
C SER A 38 -28.29 34.75 19.32
N LEU A 39 -27.04 34.58 19.78
CA LEU A 39 -26.14 33.53 19.31
C LEU A 39 -26.71 32.13 19.57
N LEU A 40 -27.20 31.86 20.79
CA LEU A 40 -27.83 30.59 21.14
C LEU A 40 -29.04 30.28 20.26
N LYS A 41 -29.91 31.27 20.00
CA LYS A 41 -31.05 31.09 19.08
C LYS A 41 -30.62 30.78 17.64
N LEU A 42 -29.53 31.36 17.16
CA LEU A 42 -29.00 31.08 15.82
C LEU A 42 -28.42 29.67 15.74
N ILE A 43 -27.70 29.23 16.78
CA ILE A 43 -27.17 27.86 16.89
C ILE A 43 -28.31 26.85 16.97
N ASP A 44 -29.32 27.08 17.82
CA ASP A 44 -30.49 26.19 17.93
C ASP A 44 -31.26 26.07 16.61
N LYS A 45 -31.31 27.14 15.83
CA LYS A 45 -32.07 27.18 14.58
C LYS A 45 -31.33 26.55 13.39
N PHE A 46 -30.03 26.77 13.28
CA PHE A 46 -29.23 26.38 12.09
C PHE A 46 -28.22 25.26 12.37
N GLY A 47 -28.07 24.85 13.62
CA GLY A 47 -27.27 23.72 14.05
C GLY A 47 -25.78 23.89 13.76
N PHE A 48 -25.16 22.78 13.34
CA PHE A 48 -23.71 22.59 13.28
C PHE A 48 -22.95 23.63 12.45
N GLU A 49 -23.48 24.12 11.33
CA GLU A 49 -22.76 25.09 10.48
C GLU A 49 -22.62 26.47 11.15
N CYS A 50 -23.63 26.91 11.90
CA CYS A 50 -23.55 28.13 12.69
C CYS A 50 -22.59 27.97 13.87
N GLU A 51 -22.62 26.81 14.53
CA GLU A 51 -21.67 26.47 15.60
C GLU A 51 -20.23 26.50 15.05
N ARG A 52 -19.97 25.84 13.92
CA ARG A 52 -18.66 25.85 13.24
C ARG A 52 -18.18 27.25 12.90
N HIS A 53 -19.06 28.11 12.38
CA HIS A 53 -18.69 29.48 12.02
C HIS A 53 -18.43 30.37 13.25
N LEU A 54 -19.18 30.16 14.33
CA LEU A 54 -18.96 30.80 15.64
C LEU A 54 -17.57 30.48 16.18
N TYR A 55 -17.17 29.21 16.21
CA TYR A 55 -15.82 28.81 16.62
C TYR A 55 -14.72 29.47 15.77
N ARG A 56 -14.93 29.50 14.45
CA ARG A 56 -14.04 30.21 13.52
C ARG A 56 -13.90 31.68 13.83
N CYS A 57 -14.99 32.39 14.09
CA CYS A 57 -14.94 33.81 14.44
C CYS A 57 -14.29 34.04 15.81
N LEU A 58 -14.58 33.19 16.80
CA LEU A 58 -13.97 33.27 18.13
C LEU A 58 -12.46 33.11 18.05
N VAL A 59 -11.98 32.05 17.38
CA VAL A 59 -10.54 31.78 17.22
C VAL A 59 -9.86 32.93 16.46
N LEU A 60 -10.42 33.37 15.34
CA LEU A 60 -9.87 34.50 14.57
C LEU A 60 -9.82 35.79 15.39
N CYS A 61 -10.84 36.09 16.20
CA CYS A 61 -10.83 37.28 17.05
C CYS A 61 -9.83 37.18 18.21
N ILE A 62 -9.66 35.99 18.78
CA ILE A 62 -8.69 35.74 19.86
C ILE A 62 -7.25 35.94 19.36
N THR A 63 -6.93 35.48 18.16
CA THR A 63 -5.57 35.59 17.60
C THR A 63 -5.26 36.95 16.97
N SER A 64 -6.28 37.77 16.68
CA SER A 64 -6.08 39.08 16.04
C SER A 64 -6.27 40.28 16.97
N THR A 65 -6.84 40.11 18.16
CA THR A 65 -7.17 41.25 19.06
C THR A 65 -6.15 41.38 20.20
N SER A 66 -5.57 42.57 20.36
CA SER A 66 -4.71 42.92 21.51
C SER A 66 -5.45 43.66 22.65
N ASP A 67 -6.76 43.90 22.51
CA ASP A 67 -7.58 44.61 23.50
C ASP A 67 -7.99 43.71 24.68
N SER A 68 -7.38 43.99 25.83
CA SER A 68 -7.62 43.30 27.10
C SER A 68 -9.10 43.24 27.52
N GLN A 69 -9.92 44.27 27.24
CA GLN A 69 -11.33 44.28 27.64
C GLN A 69 -12.17 43.34 26.77
N LYS A 70 -11.89 43.32 25.46
CA LYS A 70 -12.53 42.41 24.51
C LYS A 70 -12.13 40.95 24.75
N ILE A 71 -10.87 40.70 25.12
CA ILE A 71 -10.40 39.35 25.50
C ILE A 71 -11.18 38.81 26.70
N VAL A 72 -11.45 39.63 27.72
CA VAL A 72 -12.26 39.20 28.89
C VAL A 72 -13.70 38.88 28.49
N LEU A 73 -14.30 39.65 27.57
CA LEU A 73 -15.64 39.35 27.07
C LEU A 73 -15.68 38.08 26.21
N LEU A 74 -14.64 37.83 25.41
CA LEU A 74 -14.51 36.60 24.63
C LEU A 74 -14.30 35.37 25.54
N GLN A 75 -13.52 35.49 26.61
CA GLN A 75 -13.39 34.47 27.65
C GLN A 75 -14.74 34.14 28.29
N GLN A 76 -15.51 35.18 28.63
CA GLN A 76 -16.82 35.00 29.23
C GLN A 76 -17.79 34.31 28.26
N LEU A 77 -17.80 34.74 26.98
CA LEU A 77 -18.62 34.15 25.94
C LEU A 77 -18.29 32.67 25.72
N PHE A 78 -17.01 32.35 25.70
CA PHE A 78 -16.52 31.00 25.53
C PHE A 78 -16.98 30.06 26.67
N ASN A 79 -16.93 30.54 27.91
CA ASN A 79 -17.39 29.79 29.08
C ASN A 79 -18.92 29.67 29.12
N ASP A 80 -19.66 30.75 28.84
CA ASP A 80 -21.13 30.75 28.90
C ASP A 80 -21.76 29.88 27.80
N LEU A 81 -21.09 29.73 26.65
CA LEU A 81 -21.49 28.82 25.58
C LEU A 81 -21.09 27.35 25.85
N ASN A 82 -20.32 27.10 26.91
CA ASN A 82 -19.88 25.78 27.36
C ASN A 82 -19.25 24.92 26.24
N LEU A 83 -18.44 25.56 25.39
CA LEU A 83 -18.02 25.04 24.10
C LEU A 83 -17.23 23.72 24.19
N PHE A 84 -16.34 23.53 25.17
CA PHE A 84 -15.63 22.25 25.38
C PHE A 84 -16.52 21.08 25.79
N SER A 85 -17.76 21.33 26.21
CA SER A 85 -18.70 20.26 26.55
C SER A 85 -19.48 19.73 25.34
N SER A 86 -19.39 20.40 24.18
CA SER A 86 -20.07 19.92 22.98
C SER A 86 -19.34 18.70 22.41
N PRO A 87 -20.02 17.58 22.10
CA PRO A 87 -19.35 16.34 21.69
C PRO A 87 -18.52 16.48 20.40
N ASN A 88 -18.71 17.56 19.65
CA ASN A 88 -18.04 17.84 18.38
C ASN A 88 -17.00 18.97 18.48
N TRP A 89 -16.66 19.45 19.68
CA TRP A 89 -15.78 20.61 19.88
C TRP A 89 -14.42 20.45 19.20
N LEU A 90 -13.85 19.23 19.22
CA LEU A 90 -12.58 18.90 18.57
C LEU A 90 -12.63 19.19 17.07
N THR A 91 -13.66 18.69 16.38
CA THR A 91 -13.90 18.89 14.95
C THR A 91 -14.16 20.36 14.62
N LEU A 92 -14.86 21.06 15.50
CA LEU A 92 -15.20 22.49 15.34
C LEU A 92 -13.96 23.38 15.45
N ILE A 93 -13.09 23.11 16.42
CA ILE A 93 -11.80 23.81 16.57
C ILE A 93 -10.86 23.47 15.41
N ASP A 94 -10.75 22.19 15.03
CA ASP A 94 -9.92 21.78 13.89
C ASP A 94 -10.33 22.51 12.59
N CYS A 95 -11.63 22.62 12.32
CA CYS A 95 -12.14 23.36 11.16
C CYS A 95 -11.90 24.88 11.21
N SER A 96 -11.65 25.44 12.40
CA SER A 96 -11.53 26.88 12.63
C SER A 96 -10.14 27.42 12.33
N LEU A 97 -9.10 26.60 12.51
CA LEU A 97 -7.70 26.96 12.36
C LEU A 97 -7.29 26.88 10.88
N LYS A 98 -6.98 28.02 10.25
CA LYS A 98 -6.55 28.09 8.83
C LYS A 98 -5.16 28.72 8.64
N GLY A 99 -4.38 28.89 9.71
CA GLY A 99 -3.13 29.66 9.73
C GLY A 99 -1.95 28.96 10.40
N ASN A 100 -1.04 29.76 10.96
CA ASN A 100 0.15 29.29 11.67
C ASN A 100 -0.27 28.68 13.03
N VAL A 101 -0.58 27.39 13.01
CA VAL A 101 -1.19 26.64 14.11
C VAL A 101 -0.43 26.81 15.43
N ALA A 102 0.89 26.92 15.40
CA ALA A 102 1.72 27.07 16.60
C ALA A 102 1.45 28.36 17.40
N THR A 103 1.40 29.51 16.73
CA THR A 103 1.17 30.80 17.38
C THR A 103 -0.29 30.93 17.82
N ASP A 104 -1.20 30.47 16.98
CA ASP A 104 -2.64 30.52 17.25
C ASP A 104 -2.99 29.68 18.49
N VAL A 105 -2.39 28.50 18.66
CA VAL A 105 -2.64 27.61 19.81
C VAL A 105 -2.10 28.19 21.13
N SER A 106 -0.90 28.78 21.11
CA SER A 106 -0.34 29.41 22.32
C SER A 106 -1.20 30.58 22.79
N GLU A 107 -1.69 31.40 21.84
CA GLU A 107 -2.57 32.52 22.13
C GLU A 107 -3.96 32.06 22.59
N ILE A 108 -4.55 31.04 21.96
CA ILE A 108 -5.82 30.45 22.42
C ILE A 108 -5.70 29.91 23.85
N CYS A 109 -4.62 29.18 24.17
CA CYS A 109 -4.40 28.63 25.51
C CYS A 109 -4.25 29.74 26.56
N LYS A 110 -3.52 30.82 26.24
CA LYS A 110 -3.35 31.98 27.12
C LYS A 110 -4.64 32.78 27.28
N CYS A 111 -5.32 33.03 26.16
CA CYS A 111 -6.53 33.84 26.12
C CYS A 111 -7.74 33.14 26.70
N LEU A 112 -7.87 31.82 26.64
CA LEU A 112 -9.03 31.12 27.20
C LEU A 112 -8.80 30.58 28.62
N LYS A 113 -7.59 30.76 29.18
CA LYS A 113 -7.20 30.20 30.49
C LYS A 113 -7.56 28.71 30.62
N LEU A 114 -7.31 27.95 29.56
CA LEU A 114 -7.60 26.52 29.53
C LEU A 114 -6.88 25.82 30.68
N ASN A 115 -7.55 24.88 31.33
CA ASN A 115 -6.91 24.00 32.30
C ASN A 115 -5.97 23.02 31.57
N ASP A 116 -5.04 22.39 32.29
CA ASP A 116 -4.00 21.59 31.65
C ASP A 116 -4.57 20.38 30.88
N THR A 117 -5.71 19.85 31.32
CA THR A 117 -6.48 18.83 30.58
C THR A 117 -7.06 19.34 29.26
N GLN A 118 -7.63 20.55 29.23
CA GLN A 118 -8.16 21.16 28.00
C GLN A 118 -7.04 21.54 27.03
N ARG A 119 -5.88 21.96 27.56
CA ARG A 119 -4.68 22.23 26.74
C ARG A 119 -4.16 20.96 26.08
N ALA A 120 -4.03 19.88 26.85
CA ALA A 120 -3.58 18.59 26.32
C ALA A 120 -4.56 18.05 25.28
N ALA A 121 -5.87 18.12 25.52
CA ALA A 121 -6.88 17.69 24.54
C ALA A 121 -6.82 18.53 23.24
N LEU A 122 -6.64 19.85 23.35
CA LEU A 122 -6.47 20.74 22.20
C LEU A 122 -5.20 20.40 21.40
N LEU A 123 -4.08 20.12 22.07
CA LEU A 123 -2.83 19.72 21.41
C LEU A 123 -2.97 18.40 20.66
N VAL A 124 -3.53 17.37 21.31
CA VAL A 124 -3.75 16.04 20.70
C VAL A 124 -4.65 16.17 19.47
N ALA A 125 -5.72 16.97 19.53
CA ALA A 125 -6.61 17.21 18.38
C ALA A 125 -5.88 17.75 17.14
N LEU A 126 -4.77 18.47 17.33
CA LEU A 126 -4.04 19.15 16.27
C LEU A 126 -2.89 18.32 15.70
N THR A 127 -2.44 17.27 16.41
CA THR A 127 -1.39 16.37 15.95
C THR A 127 -1.75 15.60 14.68
N ASP A 128 -3.06 15.36 14.43
CA ASP A 128 -3.54 14.52 13.33
C ASP A 128 -3.51 15.20 11.94
N LYS A 129 -3.28 16.53 11.87
CA LYS A 129 -3.29 17.28 10.59
C LYS A 129 -2.03 18.07 10.27
N THR A 130 -1.17 18.41 11.22
CA THR A 130 -0.05 19.27 10.90
C THR A 130 1.18 18.47 10.49
N GLN A 131 1.66 18.69 9.26
CA GLN A 131 3.02 18.32 8.83
C GLN A 131 4.13 18.97 9.69
N SER A 132 3.77 19.85 10.63
CA SER A 132 4.64 20.41 11.67
C SER A 132 4.48 19.66 13.00
N CYS A 133 4.82 18.37 13.01
CA CYS A 133 4.82 17.53 14.20
C CYS A 133 5.75 18.07 15.31
N SER A 134 6.77 18.88 14.96
CA SER A 134 7.80 19.35 15.90
C SER A 134 7.31 20.36 16.94
N VAL A 135 6.37 21.25 16.60
CA VAL A 135 5.93 22.30 17.55
C VAL A 135 4.89 21.78 18.54
N ALA A 136 4.05 20.83 18.12
CA ALA A 136 3.11 20.16 19.01
C ALA A 136 3.87 19.29 20.02
N THR A 137 4.92 18.58 19.58
CA THR A 137 5.80 17.83 20.48
C THR A 137 6.59 18.73 21.42
N ASP A 138 7.14 19.86 20.95
CA ASP A 138 7.86 20.82 21.81
C ASP A 138 6.94 21.46 22.87
N LEU A 139 5.68 21.77 22.52
CA LEU A 139 4.70 22.31 23.47
C LEU A 139 4.16 21.23 24.43
N LEU A 140 4.02 19.98 23.98
CA LEU A 140 3.70 18.84 24.84
C LEU A 140 4.85 18.53 25.82
N GLU A 141 6.10 18.62 25.38
CA GLU A 141 7.28 18.52 26.25
C GLU A 141 7.31 19.66 27.28
N GLN A 142 7.02 20.91 26.90
CA GLN A 142 6.93 22.03 27.83
C GLN A 142 5.78 21.89 28.86
N LEU A 143 4.65 21.29 28.48
CA LEU A 143 3.56 20.98 29.40
C LEU A 143 3.89 19.81 30.32
N SER A 144 4.62 18.80 29.84
CA SER A 144 5.11 17.68 30.67
C SER A 144 6.07 18.15 31.78
N LEU A 145 6.86 19.19 31.51
CA LEU A 145 7.76 19.83 32.48
C LEU A 145 7.03 20.66 33.54
N SER A 146 5.76 21.01 33.34
CA SER A 146 4.97 21.81 34.27
C SER A 146 3.77 21.03 34.86
N ASN A 147 4.08 20.05 35.70
CA ASN A 147 3.21 19.53 36.78
C ASN A 147 1.85 18.90 36.39
N LEU A 148 1.73 18.21 35.27
CA LEU A 148 0.59 17.30 35.05
C LEU A 148 0.78 15.99 35.85
N LYS A 149 0.54 16.02 37.16
CA LYS A 149 0.19 14.80 37.90
C LYS A 149 -1.20 14.38 37.44
N LEU A 150 -1.29 13.64 36.34
CA LEU A 150 -2.52 13.01 35.88
C LEU A 150 -2.94 11.94 36.91
N ASN A 151 -3.68 12.33 37.95
CA ASN A 151 -4.40 11.38 38.80
C ASN A 151 -5.41 10.60 37.94
N GLU A 152 -5.72 9.35 38.29
CA GLU A 152 -6.68 8.50 37.56
C GLU A 152 -8.02 9.20 37.27
N ASN A 153 -8.49 10.04 38.21
CA ASN A 153 -9.71 10.84 38.05
C ASN A 153 -9.64 11.87 36.90
N SER A 154 -8.45 12.41 36.61
CA SER A 154 -8.17 13.34 35.51
C SER A 154 -8.22 12.61 34.17
N VAL A 155 -7.72 11.37 34.11
CA VAL A 155 -7.72 10.53 32.90
C VAL A 155 -9.15 10.12 32.53
N THR A 156 -9.98 9.75 33.51
CA THR A 156 -11.41 9.50 33.26
C THR A 156 -12.17 10.76 32.84
N SER A 157 -11.84 11.92 33.40
CA SER A 157 -12.42 13.19 32.97
C SER A 157 -11.99 13.56 31.55
N PHE A 158 -10.74 13.27 31.19
CA PHE A 158 -10.15 13.48 29.86
C PHE A 158 -10.78 12.54 28.82
N ALA A 159 -10.97 11.26 29.15
CA ALA A 159 -11.65 10.28 28.30
C ALA A 159 -13.14 10.65 28.08
N ASN A 160 -13.82 11.14 29.12
CA ASN A 160 -15.20 11.62 29.00
C ASN A 160 -15.31 12.90 28.15
N LEU A 161 -14.34 13.81 28.23
CA LEU A 161 -14.25 15.01 27.38
C LEU A 161 -14.02 14.70 25.89
N LEU A 162 -13.46 13.52 25.58
CA LEU A 162 -13.10 13.11 24.23
C LEU A 162 -14.22 12.37 23.48
N HIS A 163 -15.32 11.94 24.14
CA HIS A 163 -16.50 11.23 23.58
C HIS A 163 -16.43 10.80 22.09
N LEU A 164 -15.45 9.96 21.73
CA LEU A 164 -15.22 9.44 20.37
C LEU A 164 -14.56 8.05 20.46
N PRO A 165 -14.75 7.17 19.46
CA PRO A 165 -14.19 5.82 19.39
C PRO A 165 -12.65 5.79 19.15
N PHE A 166 -11.94 6.83 19.57
CA PHE A 166 -10.51 7.09 19.30
C PHE A 166 -9.59 6.91 20.52
N VAL A 167 -10.12 6.45 21.66
CA VAL A 167 -9.39 6.37 22.95
C VAL A 167 -8.29 5.30 22.96
N GLU A 168 -8.32 4.31 22.07
CA GLU A 168 -7.25 3.30 22.00
C GLU A 168 -5.89 3.88 21.57
N ASN A 169 -5.86 4.95 20.76
CA ASN A 169 -4.60 5.60 20.38
C ASN A 169 -4.10 6.62 21.41
N ALA A 170 -5.00 7.36 22.06
CA ALA A 170 -4.62 8.37 23.06
C ALA A 170 -4.12 7.73 24.37
N SER A 171 -4.72 6.62 24.80
CA SER A 171 -4.19 5.84 25.93
C SER A 171 -2.83 5.21 25.61
N ALA A 172 -2.59 4.80 24.35
CA ALA A 172 -1.28 4.32 23.90
C ALA A 172 -0.21 5.44 23.82
N GLU A 173 -0.59 6.69 23.53
CA GLU A 173 0.33 7.84 23.57
C GLU A 173 0.57 8.37 24.99
N ILE A 174 -0.45 8.38 25.86
CA ILE A 174 -0.30 8.78 27.27
C ILE A 174 0.49 7.71 28.04
N ASN A 175 0.27 6.42 27.76
CA ASN A 175 1.08 5.33 28.34
C ASN A 175 2.54 5.32 27.80
N LYS A 176 2.82 5.95 26.65
CA LYS A 176 4.20 6.22 26.22
C LYS A 176 4.88 7.32 27.05
N MET A 177 4.12 8.19 27.73
CA MET A 177 4.65 9.29 28.54
C MET A 177 4.83 8.95 30.03
N ASP A 178 4.15 7.93 30.56
CA ASP A 178 4.23 7.54 31.99
C ASP A 178 5.51 6.77 32.38
N VAL A 179 6.41 6.49 31.43
CA VAL A 179 7.69 5.80 31.69
C VAL A 179 8.88 6.77 31.81
N MET A 180 8.62 8.02 32.18
CA MET A 180 9.67 8.97 32.58
C MET A 180 9.57 9.30 34.06
N SER A 181 9.86 8.33 34.93
CA SER A 181 10.35 8.69 36.26
C SER A 181 11.34 7.67 36.85
N LEU A 182 12.51 8.22 37.19
CA LEU A 182 13.51 7.71 38.15
C LEU A 182 14.33 6.49 37.73
N THR A 183 15.51 6.71 37.13
CA THR A 183 16.84 6.34 37.70
C THR A 183 18.02 6.73 36.79
N SER A 184 18.94 7.54 37.34
CA SER A 184 20.38 7.72 37.03
C SER A 184 20.92 7.73 35.56
N SER A 185 21.13 8.94 35.05
CA SER A 185 22.37 9.50 34.41
C SER A 185 23.15 8.79 33.28
N ALA A 186 22.64 7.71 32.67
CA ALA A 186 23.07 7.27 31.33
C ALA A 186 21.94 6.67 30.48
N ALA A 187 20.73 6.57 31.05
CA ALA A 187 19.59 5.82 30.51
C ALA A 187 18.50 6.66 29.80
N ASN A 188 18.73 7.96 29.57
CA ASN A 188 17.71 8.88 29.04
C ASN A 188 17.85 9.19 27.54
N LEU A 189 18.71 8.49 26.80
CA LEU A 189 18.83 8.67 25.35
C LEU A 189 17.80 7.78 24.65
N THR A 190 17.01 8.35 23.75
CA THR A 190 16.12 7.55 22.88
C THR A 190 16.97 6.73 21.91
N ASP A 191 16.45 5.59 21.44
CA ASP A 191 17.18 4.75 20.47
C ASP A 191 17.60 5.52 19.20
N ASP A 192 16.86 6.57 18.82
CA ASP A 192 17.20 7.45 17.70
C ASP A 192 18.38 8.37 18.02
N GLN A 193 18.44 8.90 19.25
CA GLN A 193 19.57 9.69 19.73
C GLN A 193 20.83 8.84 19.84
N ILE A 194 20.71 7.60 20.33
CA ILE A 194 21.82 6.66 20.40
C ILE A 194 22.32 6.32 18.98
N ALA A 195 21.40 6.03 18.05
CA ALA A 195 21.77 5.76 16.65
C ALA A 195 22.45 6.97 15.98
N GLY A 196 21.99 8.20 16.25
CA GLY A 196 22.60 9.43 15.74
C GLY A 196 23.93 9.79 16.42
N MET A 197 24.16 9.36 17.66
CA MET A 197 25.46 9.53 18.33
C MET A 197 26.51 8.55 17.78
N ILE A 198 26.12 7.31 17.50
CA ILE A 198 26.99 6.29 16.91
C ILE A 198 27.31 6.64 15.44
N VAL A 199 26.32 7.16 14.71
CA VAL A 199 26.41 7.58 13.31
C VAL A 199 26.30 9.11 13.24
N ASN A 200 27.42 9.81 13.46
CA ASN A 200 27.45 11.28 13.47
C ASN A 200 27.80 11.87 12.08
N GLU A 201 27.74 13.20 11.94
CA GLU A 201 28.06 13.91 10.69
C GLU A 201 29.55 13.81 10.30
N SER A 202 30.44 13.35 11.19
CA SER A 202 31.89 13.25 10.99
C SER A 202 32.43 11.83 10.78
N GLY A 203 31.60 10.78 10.89
CA GLY A 203 31.98 9.38 10.67
C GLY A 203 31.13 8.37 11.45
N VAL A 204 31.49 7.08 11.35
CA VAL A 204 30.86 5.99 12.13
C VAL A 204 31.80 5.59 13.25
N SER A 205 31.37 5.73 14.52
CA SER A 205 32.16 5.33 15.70
C SER A 205 31.65 4.02 16.30
N LEU A 206 31.86 2.92 15.56
CA LEU A 206 31.47 1.57 15.99
C LEU A 206 32.62 0.91 16.75
N THR A 207 32.49 0.80 18.07
CA THR A 207 33.29 -0.14 18.87
C THR A 207 32.37 -0.93 19.80
N ALA A 208 32.71 -2.19 20.06
CA ALA A 208 31.93 -3.05 20.95
C ALA A 208 31.74 -2.42 22.34
N GLU A 209 32.77 -1.72 22.84
CA GLU A 209 32.75 -1.02 24.12
C GLU A 209 31.73 0.14 24.17
N VAL A 210 31.53 0.86 23.06
CA VAL A 210 30.55 1.96 22.98
C VAL A 210 29.13 1.41 22.85
N VAL A 211 28.94 0.34 22.07
CA VAL A 211 27.61 -0.26 21.89
C VAL A 211 27.15 -1.03 23.14
N GLN A 212 28.06 -1.68 23.87
CA GLN A 212 27.78 -2.34 25.15
C GLN A 212 27.44 -1.38 26.30
N GLN A 213 27.75 -0.09 26.18
CA GLN A 213 27.33 0.94 27.16
C GLN A 213 25.83 1.21 27.11
N PHE A 214 25.14 0.80 26.04
CA PHE A 214 23.70 0.95 25.87
C PHE A 214 22.98 -0.39 26.05
N ASN A 215 21.70 -0.37 26.44
CA ASN A 215 20.87 -1.57 26.46
C ASN A 215 20.55 -1.98 25.01
N VAL A 216 21.32 -2.91 24.45
CA VAL A 216 21.20 -3.33 23.06
C VAL A 216 19.94 -4.18 22.88
N THR A 217 18.89 -3.52 22.38
CA THR A 217 17.64 -4.17 21.97
C THR A 217 17.64 -4.40 20.45
N PRO A 218 16.88 -5.37 19.92
CA PRO A 218 16.73 -5.55 18.47
C PRO A 218 16.24 -4.28 17.76
N LYS A 219 15.48 -3.44 18.48
CA LYS A 219 15.04 -2.11 18.05
C LYS A 219 16.18 -1.13 17.85
N LEU A 220 17.08 -1.03 18.81
CA LEU A 220 18.27 -0.20 18.70
C LEU A 220 19.15 -0.68 17.54
N CYS A 221 19.33 -2.00 17.40
CA CYS A 221 20.08 -2.58 16.28
C CYS A 221 19.47 -2.21 14.91
N ALA A 222 18.15 -2.29 14.77
CA ALA A 222 17.46 -1.89 13.55
C ALA A 222 17.64 -0.39 13.23
N LYS A 223 17.60 0.49 14.24
CA LYS A 223 17.82 1.94 14.06
C LYS A 223 19.25 2.28 13.66
N ILE A 224 20.23 1.65 14.31
CA ILE A 224 21.64 1.80 13.97
C ILE A 224 21.89 1.30 12.54
N LEU A 225 21.33 0.14 12.17
CA LEU A 225 21.44 -0.43 10.83
C LEU A 225 20.93 0.53 9.75
N CYS A 226 19.73 1.10 9.94
CA CYS A 226 19.17 2.09 9.03
C CYS A 226 20.09 3.31 8.89
N SER A 227 20.58 3.86 10.00
CA SER A 227 21.48 5.03 9.99
C SER A 227 22.82 4.74 9.30
N ILE A 228 23.44 3.58 9.53
CA ILE A 228 24.70 3.17 8.86
C ILE A 228 24.50 3.03 7.34
N CYS A 229 23.34 2.52 6.91
CA CYS A 229 23.05 2.32 5.51
C CYS A 229 22.81 3.64 4.75
N GLU A 230 22.34 4.70 5.42
CA GLU A 230 21.99 5.98 4.78
C GLU A 230 23.08 7.05 4.77
N ASN A 231 24.17 6.87 5.52
CA ASN A 231 25.16 7.93 5.78
C ASN A 231 25.70 8.60 4.47
N PRO A 232 25.47 9.92 4.27
CA PRO A 232 25.75 10.62 3.02
C PRO A 232 27.21 11.03 2.79
N GLN A 233 28.10 11.08 3.80
CA GLN A 233 29.51 11.49 3.60
C GLN A 233 30.35 10.47 2.80
N ILE A 234 29.87 9.24 2.63
CA ILE A 234 30.49 8.24 1.74
C ILE A 234 30.03 8.42 0.28
N ARG A 235 29.07 9.34 0.00
CA ARG A 235 28.57 9.59 -1.35
C ARG A 235 29.46 10.50 -2.20
N ALA A 236 30.42 11.22 -1.62
CA ALA A 236 31.23 12.17 -2.36
C ALA A 236 32.63 12.41 -1.76
N THR A 237 33.59 11.55 -2.11
CA THR A 237 34.96 12.01 -2.37
C THR A 237 35.40 11.41 -3.71
N ASP A 238 35.44 12.27 -4.72
CA ASP A 238 36.13 11.98 -5.98
C ASP A 238 37.60 11.66 -5.66
N GLY A 239 38.02 10.42 -5.95
CA GLY A 239 39.42 10.00 -5.88
C GLY A 239 39.81 9.10 -4.70
N GLN A 240 39.22 7.89 -4.64
CA GLN A 240 39.56 6.77 -3.73
C GLN A 240 39.39 7.03 -2.21
N PRO A 241 38.74 6.09 -1.50
CA PRO A 241 39.51 5.00 -0.87
C PRO A 241 38.92 3.61 -1.16
N SER A 242 39.76 2.60 -0.96
CA SER A 242 39.53 1.17 -1.14
C SER A 242 38.15 0.67 -0.67
N GLY A 243 37.57 -0.29 -1.40
CA GLY A 243 36.33 -0.96 -1.00
C GLY A 243 36.39 -1.73 0.33
N GLN A 244 37.56 -1.80 0.99
CA GLN A 244 37.78 -2.51 2.25
C GLN A 244 37.22 -1.76 3.47
N GLN A 245 37.53 -0.47 3.65
CA GLN A 245 37.02 0.30 4.80
C GLN A 245 35.48 0.42 4.85
N ARG A 246 34.81 0.25 3.70
CA ARG A 246 33.35 0.45 3.57
C ARG A 246 32.51 -0.74 4.04
N CYS A 247 33.10 -1.95 4.07
CA CYS A 247 32.48 -3.18 4.58
C CYS A 247 32.84 -3.44 6.04
N GLU A 248 34.03 -3.03 6.47
CA GLU A 248 34.52 -3.22 7.85
C GLU A 248 33.54 -2.69 8.92
N GLU A 249 32.90 -1.54 8.71
CA GLU A 249 31.90 -0.98 9.65
C GLU A 249 30.66 -1.88 9.82
N ILE A 250 30.21 -2.51 8.73
CA ILE A 250 29.00 -3.36 8.75
C ILE A 250 29.34 -4.74 9.26
N ASP A 251 30.51 -5.25 8.89
CA ASP A 251 31.04 -6.50 9.38
C ASP A 251 31.23 -6.42 10.90
N THR A 252 31.87 -5.35 11.40
CA THR A 252 32.01 -5.10 12.84
C THR A 252 30.67 -4.92 13.54
N PHE A 253 29.71 -4.19 12.95
CA PHE A 253 28.38 -4.07 13.54
C PHE A 253 27.62 -5.40 13.61
N ALA A 254 27.73 -6.24 12.57
CA ALA A 254 27.14 -7.58 12.57
C ALA A 254 27.79 -8.48 13.63
N ASP A 255 29.11 -8.40 13.80
CA ASP A 255 29.84 -9.13 14.85
C ASP A 255 29.43 -8.65 16.26
N ILE A 256 29.25 -7.34 16.46
CA ILE A 256 28.74 -6.78 17.71
C ILE A 256 27.32 -7.27 17.99
N CYS A 257 26.43 -7.27 16.99
CA CYS A 257 25.07 -7.79 17.16
C CYS A 257 25.08 -9.28 17.52
N ARG A 258 26.02 -10.05 16.95
CA ARG A 258 26.20 -11.48 17.23
C ARG A 258 26.68 -11.72 18.67
N GLU A 259 27.59 -10.91 19.18
CA GLU A 259 28.13 -11.08 20.54
C GLU A 259 27.13 -10.67 21.62
N ILE A 260 26.32 -9.63 21.36
CA ILE A 260 25.46 -9.04 22.38
C ILE A 260 24.06 -9.67 22.41
N MET A 261 23.53 -10.09 21.25
CA MET A 261 22.21 -10.72 21.19
C MET A 261 22.29 -12.20 21.57
N SER A 262 21.63 -12.58 22.67
CA SER A 262 21.56 -13.97 23.15
C SER A 262 20.53 -14.84 22.41
N SER A 263 19.85 -14.30 21.40
CA SER A 263 18.79 -15.00 20.68
C SER A 263 19.31 -15.99 19.65
N ALA A 264 18.54 -17.06 19.43
CA ALA A 264 18.90 -18.13 18.48
C ALA A 264 18.84 -17.67 17.00
N SER A 265 18.16 -16.57 16.70
CA SER A 265 18.06 -15.96 15.37
C SER A 265 18.01 -14.42 15.47
N PRO A 266 19.15 -13.74 15.76
CA PRO A 266 19.21 -12.29 15.94
C PRO A 266 18.68 -11.50 14.74
N LEU A 267 18.96 -12.01 13.54
CA LEU A 267 18.50 -11.41 12.29
C LEU A 267 16.98 -11.35 12.18
N THR A 268 16.29 -12.43 12.56
CA THR A 268 14.82 -12.50 12.52
C THR A 268 14.19 -11.46 13.45
N GLU A 269 14.72 -11.31 14.66
CA GLU A 269 14.21 -10.34 15.64
C GLU A 269 14.42 -8.90 15.16
N ILE A 270 15.59 -8.59 14.62
CA ILE A 270 15.88 -7.26 14.05
C ILE A 270 14.92 -6.96 12.89
N ILE A 271 14.73 -7.90 11.95
CA ILE A 271 13.83 -7.71 10.79
C ILE A 271 12.37 -7.59 11.23
N GLN A 272 11.92 -8.38 12.21
CA GLN A 272 10.55 -8.29 12.74
C GLN A 272 10.28 -6.93 13.39
N VAL A 273 11.27 -6.36 14.09
CA VAL A 273 11.12 -5.00 14.66
C VAL A 273 11.03 -3.93 13.57
N ILE A 274 11.72 -4.13 12.44
CA ILE A 274 11.56 -3.24 11.27
C ILE A 274 10.12 -3.27 10.76
N ASP A 275 9.38 -4.39 10.82
CA ASP A 275 7.94 -4.40 10.44
C ASP A 275 7.01 -3.94 11.57
N ASN A 276 7.30 -4.22 12.84
CA ASN A 276 6.36 -3.99 13.95
C ASN A 276 6.24 -2.51 14.39
N GLU A 277 7.21 -1.66 14.11
CA GLU A 277 7.16 -0.24 14.46
C GLU A 277 7.11 0.66 13.22
N VAL A 278 6.49 1.85 13.36
CA VAL A 278 6.61 2.93 12.36
C VAL A 278 8.04 3.47 12.45
N PHE A 279 8.98 2.73 11.87
CA PHE A 279 10.35 3.17 11.73
C PHE A 279 10.37 4.50 10.95
N VAL A 280 11.20 5.41 11.44
CA VAL A 280 11.41 6.81 10.99
C VAL A 280 11.29 6.95 9.45
N PRO A 281 10.87 8.11 8.91
CA PRO A 281 10.85 8.44 7.47
C PRO A 281 12.14 8.18 6.66
N ASN A 282 13.22 7.72 7.30
CA ASN A 282 14.46 7.23 6.70
C ASN A 282 14.33 5.81 6.10
N ALA A 283 13.51 4.89 6.64
CA ALA A 283 13.33 3.58 5.99
C ALA A 283 12.74 3.69 4.55
N LYS A 284 11.92 4.74 4.30
CA LYS A 284 11.41 5.10 2.96
C LYS A 284 12.52 5.49 1.97
N LYS A 285 13.67 5.96 2.45
CA LYS A 285 14.81 6.41 1.63
C LYS A 285 15.82 5.29 1.34
N MET A 286 15.92 4.26 2.18
CA MET A 286 16.87 3.15 1.97
C MET A 286 16.69 2.45 0.62
N PHE A 287 15.45 2.14 0.23
CA PHE A 287 15.15 1.43 -1.02
C PHE A 287 14.31 2.24 -2.01
N ASN A 288 14.24 3.56 -1.84
CA ASN A 288 13.27 4.44 -2.49
C ASN A 288 13.07 4.12 -3.99
N ASN A 289 11.81 3.87 -4.33
CA ASN A 289 11.31 3.44 -5.64
C ASN A 289 11.62 4.40 -6.80
N GLN A 290 12.03 5.64 -6.51
CA GLN A 290 12.25 6.68 -7.52
C GLN A 290 13.52 6.47 -8.39
N SER A 291 14.41 5.54 -8.03
CA SER A 291 15.60 5.23 -8.82
C SER A 291 15.53 3.82 -9.43
N PHE A 292 14.62 3.64 -10.38
CA PHE A 292 14.74 2.54 -11.33
C PHE A 292 16.06 2.70 -12.11
N GLY A 293 17.06 1.86 -11.80
CA GLY A 293 18.26 1.69 -12.65
C GLY A 293 19.63 2.04 -12.08
N LYS A 294 19.81 2.37 -10.79
CA LYS A 294 21.14 2.57 -10.18
C LYS A 294 21.40 1.57 -9.04
N ASN A 295 22.65 1.06 -8.94
CA ASN A 295 23.11 0.24 -7.82
C ASN A 295 22.86 0.99 -6.51
N ASN A 296 21.99 0.43 -5.67
CA ASN A 296 21.65 1.05 -4.41
C ASN A 296 22.70 0.65 -3.35
N TYR A 297 23.59 1.60 -3.03
CA TYR A 297 24.64 1.42 -2.04
C TYR A 297 24.07 0.96 -0.68
N SER A 298 22.95 1.55 -0.25
CA SER A 298 22.26 1.18 0.99
C SER A 298 21.81 -0.28 0.99
N PHE A 299 21.44 -0.84 -0.18
CA PHE A 299 21.09 -2.24 -0.32
C PHE A 299 22.28 -3.17 -0.19
N GLN A 300 23.42 -2.86 -0.80
CA GLN A 300 24.62 -3.70 -0.66
C GLN A 300 25.07 -3.77 0.81
N ARG A 301 25.00 -2.66 1.52
CA ARG A 301 25.28 -2.57 2.96
C ARG A 301 24.33 -3.42 3.79
N PHE A 302 23.02 -3.25 3.59
CA PHE A 302 22.00 -4.04 4.28
C PHE A 302 22.12 -5.54 3.97
N TRP A 303 22.39 -5.90 2.72
CA TRP A 303 22.57 -7.28 2.29
C TRP A 303 23.81 -7.92 2.93
N GLN A 304 24.94 -7.18 3.01
CA GLN A 304 26.16 -7.65 3.66
C GLN A 304 25.93 -7.92 5.17
N PHE A 305 25.24 -7.01 5.86
CA PHE A 305 24.82 -7.20 7.24
C PHE A 305 23.99 -8.49 7.42
N CYS A 306 23.01 -8.69 6.54
CA CYS A 306 22.17 -9.88 6.56
C CYS A 306 22.99 -11.17 6.36
N ILE A 307 23.92 -11.19 5.39
CA ILE A 307 24.81 -12.35 5.16
C ILE A 307 25.64 -12.66 6.40
N ASN A 308 26.24 -11.66 7.03
CA ASN A 308 27.12 -11.86 8.19
C ASN A 308 26.41 -12.44 9.41
N LEU A 309 25.12 -12.14 9.57
CA LEU A 309 24.31 -12.76 10.61
C LEU A 309 23.77 -14.13 10.17
N CYS A 310 23.47 -14.31 8.88
CA CYS A 310 23.05 -15.60 8.32
C CYS A 310 24.12 -16.69 8.45
N THR A 311 25.41 -16.37 8.33
CA THR A 311 26.49 -17.37 8.48
C THR A 311 26.52 -18.04 9.86
N THR A 312 25.91 -17.40 10.86
CA THR A 312 25.84 -17.89 12.24
C THR A 312 24.47 -18.41 12.65
N ASP A 313 23.43 -18.17 11.84
CA ASP A 313 22.11 -18.73 12.07
C ASP A 313 22.05 -20.19 11.58
N LYS A 314 21.43 -21.08 12.37
CA LYS A 314 21.19 -22.48 11.96
C LYS A 314 20.36 -22.57 10.68
N GLN A 315 19.52 -21.57 10.43
CA GLN A 315 18.65 -21.48 9.26
C GLN A 315 19.33 -20.79 8.06
N GLY A 316 20.49 -20.13 8.23
CA GLY A 316 21.21 -19.50 7.13
C GLY A 316 20.40 -18.45 6.35
N LEU A 317 20.61 -18.40 5.03
CA LEU A 317 19.88 -17.49 4.12
C LEU A 317 18.37 -17.76 4.03
N SER A 318 17.90 -18.92 4.53
CA SER A 318 16.47 -19.27 4.53
C SER A 318 15.65 -18.29 5.36
N VAL A 319 16.24 -17.70 6.40
CA VAL A 319 15.61 -16.69 7.26
C VAL A 319 15.13 -15.49 6.44
N LEU A 320 15.94 -15.04 5.48
CA LEU A 320 15.57 -13.94 4.58
C LEU A 320 14.45 -14.37 3.62
N GLY A 321 14.50 -15.60 3.13
CA GLY A 321 13.43 -16.19 2.32
C GLY A 321 12.09 -16.20 3.07
N VAL A 322 12.08 -16.69 4.31
CA VAL A 322 10.88 -16.75 5.15
C VAL A 322 10.38 -15.34 5.51
N THR A 323 11.26 -14.45 5.96
CA THR A 323 10.85 -13.11 6.44
C THR A 323 10.35 -12.19 5.32
N PHE A 324 10.93 -12.23 4.12
CA PHE A 324 10.55 -11.35 3.02
C PHE A 324 9.57 -11.96 2.00
N PHE A 325 9.50 -13.28 1.83
CA PHE A 325 8.67 -13.92 0.79
C PHE A 325 7.48 -14.73 1.31
N GLN A 326 7.37 -14.99 2.62
CA GLN A 326 6.27 -15.81 3.15
C GLN A 326 4.94 -15.06 3.25
N LYS A 327 4.96 -13.79 3.69
CA LYS A 327 3.76 -12.96 3.91
C LYS A 327 4.06 -11.49 3.68
N LEU A 328 3.03 -10.71 3.37
CA LEU A 328 3.13 -9.25 3.38
C LEU A 328 3.37 -8.72 4.79
N TRP A 329 4.20 -7.69 4.85
CA TRP A 329 4.47 -6.90 6.05
C TRP A 329 3.26 -6.05 6.43
N SER A 330 3.16 -5.62 7.70
CA SER A 330 2.00 -4.87 8.19
C SER A 330 2.19 -3.36 8.08
N ASN A 331 3.36 -2.86 8.50
CA ASN A 331 3.60 -1.42 8.54
C ASN A 331 4.57 -0.95 7.43
N ASN A 332 5.58 -1.76 7.10
CA ASN A 332 6.68 -1.34 6.21
C ASN A 332 6.69 -2.10 4.87
N VAL A 333 5.54 -2.17 4.22
CA VAL A 333 5.35 -2.90 2.94
C VAL A 333 6.19 -2.33 1.79
N GLU A 334 6.38 -1.01 1.74
CA GLU A 334 7.27 -0.36 0.75
C GLU A 334 8.72 -0.84 0.89
N PHE A 335 9.19 -1.04 2.13
CA PHE A 335 10.53 -1.54 2.40
C PHE A 335 10.68 -2.99 1.92
N GLN A 336 9.70 -3.84 2.25
CA GLN A 336 9.65 -5.23 1.78
C GLN A 336 9.68 -5.29 0.25
N PHE A 337 8.86 -4.49 -0.43
CA PHE A 337 8.82 -4.42 -1.88
C PHE A 337 10.16 -3.95 -2.47
N GLY A 338 10.73 -2.87 -1.93
CA GLY A 338 12.02 -2.33 -2.35
C GLY A 338 13.16 -3.33 -2.21
N PHE A 339 13.19 -4.09 -1.11
CA PHE A 339 14.15 -5.18 -0.91
C PHE A 339 14.02 -6.26 -1.98
N ILE A 340 12.79 -6.71 -2.28
CA ILE A 340 12.53 -7.73 -3.31
C ILE A 340 12.98 -7.24 -4.68
N VAL A 341 12.65 -6.00 -5.06
CA VAL A 341 13.08 -5.38 -6.33
C VAL A 341 14.60 -5.38 -6.47
N GLN A 342 15.33 -5.03 -5.40
CA GLN A 342 16.80 -5.05 -5.43
C GLN A 342 17.35 -6.47 -5.48
N CYS A 343 16.70 -7.44 -4.83
CA CYS A 343 17.08 -8.85 -4.93
C CYS A 343 16.89 -9.42 -6.34
N ILE A 344 15.85 -9.01 -7.07
CA ILE A 344 15.64 -9.36 -8.48
C ILE A 344 16.80 -8.82 -9.33
N LYS A 345 17.14 -7.53 -9.17
CA LYS A 345 18.21 -6.86 -9.92
C LYS A 345 19.59 -7.48 -9.71
N ASN A 346 19.86 -8.00 -8.51
CA ASN A 346 21.13 -8.61 -8.16
C ASN A 346 21.12 -10.15 -8.25
N HIS A 347 20.06 -10.76 -8.79
CA HIS A 347 19.87 -12.22 -8.93
C HIS A 347 20.05 -13.00 -7.60
N LEU A 348 19.57 -12.44 -6.50
CA LEU A 348 19.73 -12.99 -5.15
C LEU A 348 18.54 -13.86 -4.71
N ILE A 349 17.40 -13.77 -5.41
CA ILE A 349 16.16 -14.49 -5.09
C ILE A 349 16.40 -15.99 -4.97
N ALA A 350 17.04 -16.59 -5.99
CA ALA A 350 17.26 -18.02 -6.02
C ALA A 350 18.17 -18.52 -4.89
N LYS A 351 19.09 -17.69 -4.40
CA LYS A 351 19.97 -18.03 -3.26
C LYS A 351 19.21 -18.09 -1.94
N MET A 352 18.20 -17.24 -1.75
CA MET A 352 17.39 -17.22 -0.53
C MET A 352 16.31 -18.31 -0.53
N LEU A 353 15.70 -18.56 -1.70
CA LEU A 353 14.59 -19.52 -1.86
C LEU A 353 15.05 -20.95 -2.18
N SER A 354 16.35 -21.21 -2.37
CA SER A 354 16.90 -22.58 -2.47
C SER A 354 17.39 -23.13 -1.14
N SER A 355 17.62 -22.24 -0.17
CA SER A 355 17.93 -22.63 1.19
C SER A 355 16.61 -22.86 1.92
N ALA A 356 15.96 -24.02 1.78
CA ALA A 356 14.91 -24.41 2.71
C ALA A 356 15.53 -24.66 4.10
N PRO A 357 14.79 -24.38 5.19
CA PRO A 357 15.22 -24.77 6.53
C PRO A 357 15.36 -26.31 6.60
N THR A 358 16.60 -26.78 6.60
CA THR A 358 16.94 -28.21 6.76
C THR A 358 16.94 -28.55 8.25
N GLY A 359 15.75 -28.71 8.84
CA GLY A 359 15.65 -29.16 10.24
C GLY A 359 14.24 -29.52 10.69
N PRO A 360 14.06 -30.52 11.56
CA PRO A 360 12.77 -30.85 12.17
C PRO A 360 12.48 -29.85 13.30
N GLY A 361 11.99 -28.67 12.94
CA GLY A 361 11.55 -27.63 13.89
C GLY A 361 10.05 -27.38 13.76
N PRO A 362 9.37 -26.91 14.84
CA PRO A 362 7.97 -26.55 14.80
C PRO A 362 7.81 -25.28 13.94
N GLY A 363 7.55 -25.47 12.65
CA GLY A 363 7.53 -24.42 11.62
C GLY A 363 8.02 -24.90 10.25
N ALA A 364 8.79 -25.99 10.20
CA ALA A 364 9.37 -26.55 8.98
C ALA A 364 8.34 -27.16 8.01
N SER A 365 7.11 -27.44 8.47
CA SER A 365 6.04 -27.97 7.60
C SER A 365 5.17 -26.89 6.94
N GLU A 366 5.27 -25.62 7.35
CA GLU A 366 4.38 -24.55 6.84
C GLU A 366 5.08 -23.56 5.89
N SER A 367 6.40 -23.35 6.02
CA SER A 367 7.16 -22.47 5.13
C SER A 367 7.62 -23.19 3.86
N LEU A 368 6.67 -23.54 2.99
CA LEU A 368 6.92 -24.04 1.61
C LEU A 368 7.48 -22.91 0.71
N ILE A 369 8.66 -22.37 1.07
CA ILE A 369 9.35 -21.29 0.34
C ILE A 369 10.05 -21.81 -0.92
N ASP A 370 10.59 -23.03 -0.86
CA ASP A 370 11.29 -23.71 -1.96
C ASP A 370 10.34 -24.38 -2.97
N GLN A 371 9.02 -24.22 -2.80
CA GLN A 371 8.03 -24.82 -3.69
C GLN A 371 8.25 -24.33 -5.13
N LEU A 372 8.51 -25.25 -6.04
CA LEU A 372 8.65 -24.96 -7.46
C LEU A 372 7.29 -24.67 -8.10
N VAL A 373 7.33 -23.93 -9.20
CA VAL A 373 6.19 -23.67 -10.08
C VAL A 373 5.55 -25.02 -10.49
N PRO A 374 4.21 -25.16 -10.38
CA PRO A 374 3.53 -26.42 -10.68
C PRO A 374 3.69 -26.81 -12.15
N HIS A 375 3.74 -28.12 -12.42
CA HIS A 375 3.86 -28.70 -13.78
C HIS A 375 5.13 -28.34 -14.55
N LEU A 376 6.16 -27.81 -13.88
CA LEU A 376 7.47 -27.57 -14.48
C LEU A 376 8.03 -28.84 -15.15
N ASP A 377 7.95 -29.97 -14.47
CA ASP A 377 8.51 -31.26 -14.93
C ASP A 377 7.83 -31.81 -16.20
N VAL A 378 6.63 -31.33 -16.50
CA VAL A 378 5.81 -31.81 -17.64
C VAL A 378 6.11 -31.01 -18.90
N LEU A 379 6.83 -29.89 -18.81
CA LEU A 379 7.18 -29.05 -19.97
C LEU A 379 8.00 -29.83 -21.00
N LYS A 380 7.63 -29.66 -22.27
CA LYS A 380 8.28 -30.32 -23.41
C LYS A 380 9.69 -29.79 -23.65
N CYS A 381 9.85 -28.47 -23.55
CA CYS A 381 11.14 -27.79 -23.55
C CYS A 381 11.35 -27.23 -22.15
N GLN A 382 12.34 -27.74 -21.43
CA GLN A 382 12.65 -27.28 -20.08
C GLN A 382 13.37 -25.92 -20.14
N PRO A 383 13.05 -24.98 -19.23
CA PRO A 383 13.79 -23.72 -19.12
C PRO A 383 15.23 -23.99 -18.63
N ASP A 384 16.21 -23.33 -19.22
CA ASP A 384 17.63 -23.51 -18.86
C ASP A 384 18.02 -22.64 -17.64
N PHE A 385 17.78 -23.20 -16.46
CA PHE A 385 18.08 -22.54 -15.18
C PHE A 385 19.57 -22.48 -14.84
N GLU A 386 20.43 -23.25 -15.51
CA GLU A 386 21.86 -23.31 -15.19
C GLU A 386 22.64 -22.19 -15.87
N SER A 387 22.30 -21.86 -17.13
CA SER A 387 23.00 -20.81 -17.88
C SER A 387 22.51 -19.39 -17.55
N SER A 388 21.30 -19.25 -16.99
CA SER A 388 20.65 -17.95 -16.80
C SER A 388 20.23 -17.70 -15.33
N PRO A 389 21.02 -16.91 -14.55
CA PRO A 389 20.71 -16.65 -13.14
C PRO A 389 19.42 -15.83 -12.96
N GLU A 390 19.06 -15.03 -13.96
CA GLU A 390 17.80 -14.28 -14.04
C GLU A 390 16.59 -15.22 -14.00
N LEU A 391 16.61 -16.28 -14.81
CA LEU A 391 15.53 -17.26 -14.93
C LEU A 391 15.35 -18.08 -13.66
N ASN A 392 16.45 -18.40 -12.97
CA ASN A 392 16.47 -19.21 -11.76
C ASN A 392 15.64 -18.61 -10.62
N SER A 393 15.38 -17.29 -10.64
CA SER A 393 14.50 -16.62 -9.67
C SER A 393 13.02 -16.98 -9.89
N TRP A 394 12.62 -17.22 -11.13
CA TRP A 394 11.25 -17.46 -11.57
C TRP A 394 10.81 -18.93 -11.48
N LYS A 395 11.65 -19.82 -10.93
CA LYS A 395 11.24 -21.22 -10.71
C LYS A 395 10.42 -21.42 -9.43
N TYR A 396 10.40 -20.44 -8.53
CA TYR A 396 9.80 -20.55 -7.21
C TYR A 396 8.39 -19.97 -7.16
N GLN A 397 7.44 -20.75 -6.67
CA GLN A 397 6.03 -20.36 -6.59
C GLN A 397 5.79 -19.19 -5.62
N ARG A 398 6.54 -19.10 -4.52
CA ARG A 398 6.39 -18.00 -3.56
C ARG A 398 6.78 -16.65 -4.10
N PHE A 399 7.68 -16.61 -5.07
CA PHE A 399 8.04 -15.37 -5.72
C PHE A 399 6.87 -14.78 -6.52
N TYR A 400 6.10 -15.62 -7.25
CA TYR A 400 4.88 -15.17 -7.90
C TYR A 400 3.80 -14.75 -6.90
N GLN A 401 3.62 -15.52 -5.82
CA GLN A 401 2.62 -15.23 -4.80
C GLN A 401 2.83 -13.85 -4.19
N ILE A 402 4.04 -13.57 -3.67
CA ILE A 402 4.31 -12.30 -2.99
C ILE A 402 4.14 -11.09 -3.93
N LEU A 403 4.56 -11.21 -5.20
CA LEU A 403 4.39 -10.15 -6.20
C LEU A 403 2.91 -9.83 -6.47
N VAL A 404 2.07 -10.87 -6.53
CA VAL A 404 0.61 -10.68 -6.69
C VAL A 404 -0.04 -10.12 -5.42
N ASP A 405 0.46 -10.52 -4.25
CA ASP A 405 -0.04 -10.02 -2.96
C ASP A 405 0.16 -8.51 -2.84
N PHE A 406 1.32 -7.98 -3.26
CA PHE A 406 1.57 -6.52 -3.26
C PHE A 406 0.53 -5.74 -4.10
N CYS A 407 0.06 -6.32 -5.19
CA CYS A 407 -0.94 -5.68 -6.03
C CYS A 407 -2.36 -5.80 -5.49
N SER A 408 -2.57 -6.67 -4.50
CA SER A 408 -3.87 -6.91 -3.87
C SER A 408 -4.07 -6.08 -2.60
N ILE A 409 -3.07 -5.25 -2.22
CA ILE A 409 -3.16 -4.35 -1.08
C ILE A 409 -4.24 -3.30 -1.35
N ASN A 410 -5.38 -3.44 -0.68
CA ASN A 410 -6.42 -2.42 -0.65
C ASN A 410 -6.22 -1.58 0.61
N TYR A 411 -5.57 -0.41 0.50
CA TYR A 411 -5.63 0.57 1.57
C TYR A 411 -7.06 1.15 1.61
N ASN A 412 -7.84 0.77 2.61
CA ASN A 412 -8.99 1.56 3.03
C ASN A 412 -8.45 2.80 3.80
N SER A 413 -7.75 3.73 3.15
CA SER A 413 -7.44 5.01 3.79
C SER A 413 -8.52 6.02 3.44
N MET A 414 -9.16 6.51 4.49
CA MET A 414 -10.13 7.60 4.47
C MET A 414 -9.45 8.97 4.24
N SER A 415 -8.32 9.00 3.53
CA SER A 415 -7.52 10.18 3.26
C SER A 415 -6.85 10.05 1.89
N GLY A 416 -7.24 10.93 0.96
CA GLY A 416 -6.87 10.91 -0.46
C GLY A 416 -5.41 11.23 -0.75
N HIS A 417 -4.48 10.40 -0.28
CA HIS A 417 -3.13 10.31 -0.84
C HIS A 417 -3.09 9.18 -1.87
N MET A 418 -2.55 9.48 -3.05
CA MET A 418 -2.36 8.66 -4.24
C MET A 418 -2.44 7.13 -4.01
N ASN A 419 -3.28 6.44 -4.78
CA ASN A 419 -3.46 4.99 -4.76
C ASN A 419 -2.12 4.23 -4.74
N MET A 420 -1.57 3.91 -3.56
CA MET A 420 -0.31 3.17 -3.43
C MET A 420 -0.38 1.81 -4.12
N SER A 421 -1.56 1.18 -4.10
CA SER A 421 -1.88 -0.04 -4.87
C SER A 421 -1.61 0.13 -6.36
N SER A 422 -1.86 1.31 -6.94
CA SER A 422 -1.57 1.59 -8.35
C SER A 422 -0.07 1.74 -8.63
N VAL A 423 0.70 2.22 -7.66
CA VAL A 423 2.17 2.34 -7.77
C VAL A 423 2.78 0.94 -7.77
N PHE A 424 2.44 0.11 -6.78
CA PHE A 424 2.90 -1.29 -6.74
C PHE A 424 2.45 -2.06 -7.98
N TYR A 425 1.19 -1.89 -8.41
CA TYR A 425 0.69 -2.46 -9.66
C TYR A 425 1.60 -2.14 -10.85
N SER A 426 1.85 -0.86 -11.10
CA SER A 426 2.68 -0.43 -12.25
C SER A 426 4.09 -0.99 -12.18
N GLN A 427 4.69 -1.03 -10.99
CA GLN A 427 6.04 -1.55 -10.78
C GLN A 427 6.11 -3.07 -10.95
N VAL A 428 5.13 -3.81 -10.43
CA VAL A 428 5.04 -5.26 -10.62
C VAL A 428 4.85 -5.60 -12.09
N MET A 429 3.97 -4.89 -12.80
CA MET A 429 3.80 -5.05 -14.25
C MET A 429 5.12 -4.80 -15.00
N GLU A 430 5.93 -3.83 -14.58
CA GLU A 430 7.27 -3.58 -15.14
C GLU A 430 8.22 -4.77 -14.91
N LEU A 431 8.23 -5.35 -13.70
CA LEU A 431 9.06 -6.52 -13.37
C LEU A 431 8.70 -7.75 -14.22
N PHE A 432 7.43 -7.88 -14.62
CA PHE A 432 6.96 -8.99 -15.45
C PHE A 432 7.24 -8.84 -16.95
N LYS A 433 7.72 -7.68 -17.44
CA LYS A 433 8.03 -7.50 -18.88
C LYS A 433 9.09 -8.46 -19.40
N TRP A 434 10.20 -8.60 -18.66
CA TRP A 434 11.28 -9.52 -19.02
C TRP A 434 10.84 -10.99 -19.02
N PRO A 435 10.23 -11.55 -17.96
CA PRO A 435 9.85 -12.96 -17.95
C PRO A 435 8.71 -13.27 -18.92
N LEU A 436 7.82 -12.33 -19.24
CA LEU A 436 6.82 -12.53 -20.31
C LEU A 436 7.46 -12.72 -21.70
N GLN A 437 8.65 -12.17 -21.93
CA GLN A 437 9.37 -12.33 -23.20
C GLN A 437 10.28 -13.57 -23.21
N GLN A 438 10.94 -13.86 -22.09
CA GLN A 438 11.96 -14.92 -22.03
C GLN A 438 11.42 -16.27 -21.54
N CYS A 439 10.45 -16.27 -20.61
CA CYS A 439 9.87 -17.47 -20.00
C CYS A 439 8.37 -17.35 -19.75
N PRO A 440 7.55 -17.12 -20.80
CA PRO A 440 6.10 -16.95 -20.66
C PRO A 440 5.42 -18.18 -20.05
N ASP A 441 5.99 -19.37 -20.23
CA ASP A 441 5.51 -20.65 -19.70
C ASP A 441 5.63 -20.72 -18.17
N LEU A 442 6.76 -20.31 -17.62
CA LEU A 442 6.92 -20.16 -16.16
C LEU A 442 5.96 -19.12 -15.59
N VAL A 443 5.79 -17.99 -16.27
CA VAL A 443 4.84 -16.96 -15.85
C VAL A 443 3.41 -17.51 -15.81
N ALA A 444 2.97 -18.19 -16.87
CA ALA A 444 1.63 -18.76 -16.92
C ALA A 444 1.42 -19.78 -15.78
N LEU A 445 2.34 -20.73 -15.60
CA LEU A 445 2.23 -21.74 -14.55
C LEU A 445 2.31 -21.14 -13.13
N GLY A 446 3.21 -20.18 -12.92
CA GLY A 446 3.38 -19.49 -11.65
C GLY A 446 2.13 -18.71 -11.23
N LEU A 447 1.47 -18.04 -12.17
CA LEU A 447 0.21 -17.32 -11.90
C LEU A 447 -0.95 -18.27 -11.57
N LEU A 448 -1.02 -19.42 -12.24
CA LEU A 448 -2.03 -20.46 -11.94
C LEU A 448 -1.80 -21.13 -10.59
N GLY A 449 -0.55 -21.23 -10.14
CA GLY A 449 -0.18 -21.80 -8.84
C GLY A 449 -0.45 -20.88 -7.63
N CYS A 450 -0.76 -19.60 -7.84
CA CYS A 450 -1.03 -18.66 -6.74
C CYS A 450 -2.36 -19.00 -6.04
N ARG A 451 -2.35 -19.03 -4.71
CA ARG A 451 -3.43 -19.56 -3.86
C ARG A 451 -4.71 -18.70 -3.87
N ASP A 452 -4.57 -17.40 -4.11
CA ASP A 452 -5.72 -16.50 -4.13
C ASP A 452 -6.56 -16.64 -5.40
N GLY A 453 -7.81 -16.19 -5.35
CA GLY A 453 -8.70 -16.18 -6.52
C GLY A 453 -8.24 -15.28 -7.66
N PRO A 454 -9.12 -14.98 -8.63
CA PRO A 454 -8.81 -14.05 -9.71
C PRO A 454 -8.45 -12.67 -9.17
N SER A 455 -7.34 -12.11 -9.65
CA SER A 455 -6.95 -10.72 -9.40
C SER A 455 -6.74 -9.99 -10.72
N ILE A 456 -6.81 -8.66 -10.71
CA ILE A 456 -6.63 -7.83 -11.91
C ILE A 456 -5.26 -8.10 -12.54
N VAL A 457 -4.20 -8.16 -11.72
CA VAL A 457 -2.83 -8.48 -12.19
C VAL A 457 -2.74 -9.87 -12.80
N LYS A 458 -3.31 -10.89 -12.15
CA LYS A 458 -3.31 -12.25 -12.71
C LYS A 458 -4.00 -12.29 -14.06
N ASN A 459 -5.16 -11.62 -14.18
CA ASN A 459 -5.92 -11.56 -15.42
C ASN A 459 -5.14 -10.85 -16.53
N GLU A 460 -4.52 -9.70 -16.22
CA GLU A 460 -3.75 -8.93 -17.20
C GLU A 460 -2.49 -9.67 -17.65
N LEU A 461 -1.67 -10.17 -16.71
CA LEU A 461 -0.45 -10.90 -17.03
C LEU A 461 -0.74 -12.19 -17.81
N LEU A 462 -1.78 -12.94 -17.42
CA LEU A 462 -2.17 -14.15 -18.16
C LEU A 462 -2.67 -13.80 -19.57
N SER A 463 -3.46 -12.73 -19.72
CA SER A 463 -3.92 -12.23 -21.02
C SER A 463 -2.76 -11.81 -21.93
N LEU A 464 -1.67 -11.26 -21.36
CA LEU A 464 -0.44 -10.94 -22.09
C LEU A 464 0.36 -12.18 -22.50
N ALA A 465 0.37 -13.24 -21.69
CA ALA A 465 1.11 -14.47 -21.97
C ALA A 465 0.41 -15.37 -23.02
N ILE A 466 -0.91 -15.48 -22.99
CA ILE A 466 -1.70 -16.39 -23.85
C ILE A 466 -1.40 -16.24 -25.36
N PRO A 467 -1.30 -15.03 -25.95
CA PRO A 467 -0.99 -14.86 -27.37
C PRO A 467 0.28 -15.56 -27.83
N VAL A 468 1.29 -15.71 -26.96
CA VAL A 468 2.54 -16.41 -27.28
C VAL A 468 2.27 -17.90 -27.50
N PHE A 469 1.41 -18.52 -26.69
CA PHE A 469 1.03 -19.93 -26.82
C PHE A 469 0.03 -20.19 -27.94
N LEU A 470 -0.82 -19.21 -28.25
CA LEU A 470 -1.65 -19.26 -29.46
C LEU A 470 -0.79 -19.16 -30.73
N GLY A 471 0.39 -18.54 -30.65
CA GLY A 471 1.40 -18.56 -31.70
C GLY A 471 2.15 -19.89 -31.80
N ASN A 472 3.47 -19.79 -32.02
CA ASN A 472 4.36 -20.94 -32.22
C ASN A 472 5.31 -21.07 -31.02
N HIS A 473 4.86 -21.72 -29.95
CA HIS A 473 5.66 -21.99 -28.76
C HIS A 473 5.75 -23.50 -28.48
N ALA A 474 6.94 -24.00 -28.12
CA ALA A 474 7.19 -25.43 -27.93
C ALA A 474 6.30 -26.06 -26.83
N ASN A 475 6.03 -25.29 -25.77
CA ASN A 475 5.21 -25.71 -24.63
C ASN A 475 3.72 -25.34 -24.73
N ALA A 476 3.26 -24.80 -25.88
CA ALA A 476 1.91 -24.26 -26.03
C ALA A 476 0.80 -25.23 -25.62
N ALA A 477 0.86 -26.48 -26.09
CA ALA A 477 -0.18 -27.48 -25.80
C ALA A 477 -0.32 -27.72 -24.28
N ILE A 478 0.80 -27.97 -23.59
CA ILE A 478 0.80 -28.25 -22.15
C ILE A 478 0.22 -27.06 -21.37
N ILE A 479 0.71 -25.85 -21.64
CA ILE A 479 0.24 -24.65 -20.94
C ILE A 479 -1.25 -24.38 -21.17
N LEU A 480 -1.72 -24.49 -22.41
CA LEU A 480 -3.12 -24.26 -22.74
C LEU A 480 -4.04 -25.31 -22.10
N HIS A 481 -3.62 -26.58 -22.07
CA HIS A 481 -4.33 -27.63 -21.33
C HIS A 481 -4.32 -27.37 -19.82
N THR A 482 -3.21 -26.91 -19.24
CA THR A 482 -3.14 -26.56 -17.81
C THR A 482 -4.06 -25.39 -17.47
N ILE A 483 -4.10 -24.34 -18.30
CA ILE A 483 -5.05 -23.22 -18.15
C ILE A 483 -6.50 -23.72 -18.25
N TRP A 484 -6.77 -24.62 -19.20
CA TRP A 484 -8.10 -25.17 -19.40
C TRP A 484 -8.52 -26.16 -18.30
N ASN A 485 -7.59 -26.84 -17.64
CA ASN A 485 -7.87 -27.83 -16.60
C ASN A 485 -7.55 -27.35 -15.18
N THR A 486 -7.31 -26.04 -15.00
CA THR A 486 -6.89 -25.41 -13.72
C THR A 486 -7.75 -25.80 -12.52
N ASN A 487 -8.99 -26.25 -12.73
CA ASN A 487 -9.86 -26.82 -11.69
C ASN A 487 -9.23 -27.99 -10.90
N GLU A 488 -8.22 -28.69 -11.42
CA GLU A 488 -7.58 -29.88 -10.80
C GLU A 488 -6.35 -29.56 -9.93
N LEU A 489 -5.87 -28.31 -9.91
CA LEU A 489 -4.60 -27.95 -9.27
C LEU A 489 -4.70 -27.70 -7.75
N THR A 490 -5.90 -27.43 -7.24
CA THR A 490 -6.16 -27.11 -5.82
C THR A 490 -7.27 -27.98 -5.25
N PRO A 491 -6.96 -29.06 -4.51
CA PRO A 491 -7.96 -30.03 -4.06
C PRO A 491 -9.04 -29.51 -3.10
N ASN A 492 -8.97 -28.27 -2.59
CA ASN A 492 -9.74 -27.84 -1.41
C ASN A 492 -10.49 -26.50 -1.53
N VAL A 493 -10.72 -25.96 -2.73
CA VAL A 493 -11.48 -24.69 -2.88
C VAL A 493 -12.74 -24.90 -3.71
N THR A 494 -13.87 -24.40 -3.18
CA THR A 494 -15.22 -24.43 -3.74
C THR A 494 -15.27 -24.19 -5.26
N GLN A 495 -15.99 -25.06 -5.96
CA GLN A 495 -15.99 -25.25 -7.42
C GLN A 495 -16.32 -24.02 -8.32
N ASN A 496 -16.66 -22.86 -7.76
CA ASN A 496 -17.03 -21.66 -8.53
C ASN A 496 -15.88 -20.69 -8.83
N THR A 497 -14.77 -20.73 -8.09
CA THR A 497 -13.67 -19.76 -8.24
C THR A 497 -12.69 -20.12 -9.36
N ASN A 498 -12.76 -21.35 -9.92
CA ASN A 498 -11.72 -21.93 -10.77
C ASN A 498 -11.92 -21.70 -12.29
N ASN A 499 -12.98 -20.99 -12.70
CA ASN A 499 -13.23 -20.70 -14.12
C ASN A 499 -12.57 -19.42 -14.63
N TRP A 500 -11.88 -18.66 -13.79
CA TRP A 500 -11.29 -17.38 -14.20
C TRP A 500 -10.26 -17.56 -15.32
N ALA A 501 -9.32 -18.50 -15.17
CA ALA A 501 -8.25 -18.72 -16.15
C ALA A 501 -8.81 -19.19 -17.50
N LYS A 502 -9.85 -20.05 -17.47
CA LYS A 502 -10.62 -20.43 -18.66
C LYS A 502 -11.28 -19.23 -19.33
N GLN A 503 -11.93 -18.34 -18.57
CA GLN A 503 -12.55 -17.14 -19.11
C GLN A 503 -11.51 -16.22 -19.76
N ILE A 504 -10.37 -16.01 -19.12
CA ILE A 504 -9.26 -15.22 -19.68
C ILE A 504 -8.72 -15.87 -20.94
N LEU A 505 -8.60 -17.20 -21.00
CA LEU A 505 -8.20 -17.92 -22.21
C LEU A 505 -9.16 -17.69 -23.38
N LEU A 506 -10.46 -17.86 -23.15
CA LEU A 506 -11.48 -17.66 -24.18
C LEU A 506 -11.51 -16.19 -24.66
N GLN A 507 -11.38 -15.24 -23.74
CA GLN A 507 -11.31 -13.82 -24.05
C GLN A 507 -10.05 -13.49 -24.86
N ALA A 508 -8.89 -14.00 -24.45
CA ALA A 508 -7.63 -13.79 -25.14
C ALA A 508 -7.62 -14.40 -26.55
N MET A 509 -8.28 -15.55 -26.78
CA MET A 509 -8.49 -16.10 -28.12
C MET A 509 -9.28 -15.14 -29.02
N CYS A 510 -10.33 -14.54 -28.49
CA CYS A 510 -11.13 -13.54 -29.20
C CYS A 510 -10.31 -12.28 -29.52
N GLU A 511 -9.58 -11.76 -28.53
CA GLU A 511 -8.74 -10.57 -28.71
C GLU A 511 -7.57 -10.81 -29.67
N TYR A 512 -6.98 -12.00 -29.64
CA TYR A 512 -5.90 -12.41 -30.55
C TYR A 512 -6.34 -12.36 -32.02
N TYR A 513 -7.63 -12.65 -32.29
CA TYR A 513 -8.25 -12.49 -33.60
C TYR A 513 -8.61 -11.03 -33.94
N ILE A 514 -9.21 -10.29 -33.01
CA ILE A 514 -9.65 -8.90 -33.28
C ILE A 514 -8.45 -7.98 -33.52
N LYS A 515 -7.37 -8.14 -32.74
CA LYS A 515 -6.16 -7.31 -32.83
C LYS A 515 -5.27 -7.70 -34.03
N SER A 516 -5.58 -8.75 -34.78
CA SER A 516 -4.76 -9.12 -35.96
C SER A 516 -4.96 -8.18 -37.14
N PRO A 517 -3.88 -7.88 -37.89
CA PRO A 517 -4.02 -7.34 -39.24
C PRO A 517 -4.76 -8.33 -40.15
N HIS A 518 -5.45 -7.81 -41.17
CA HIS A 518 -6.32 -8.61 -42.04
C HIS A 518 -5.63 -9.80 -42.73
N GLU A 519 -4.33 -9.70 -43.00
CA GLU A 519 -3.53 -10.75 -43.64
C GLU A 519 -3.33 -11.98 -42.73
N GLU A 520 -3.14 -11.76 -41.42
CA GLU A 520 -2.89 -12.84 -40.46
C GLU A 520 -4.18 -13.44 -39.87
N GLN A 521 -5.32 -12.75 -40.02
CA GLN A 521 -6.60 -13.16 -39.43
C GLN A 521 -6.97 -14.61 -39.75
N GLN A 522 -6.74 -15.06 -40.99
CA GLN A 522 -7.08 -16.42 -41.39
C GLN A 522 -6.16 -17.49 -40.76
N GLN A 523 -4.88 -17.18 -40.60
CA GLN A 523 -3.93 -18.08 -39.93
C GLN A 523 -4.24 -18.16 -38.43
N ARG A 524 -4.45 -17.02 -37.77
CA ARG A 524 -4.81 -16.97 -36.34
C ARG A 524 -6.12 -17.68 -36.06
N LEU A 525 -7.13 -17.49 -36.90
CA LEU A 525 -8.42 -18.17 -36.76
C LEU A 525 -8.29 -19.69 -36.91
N SER A 526 -7.47 -20.16 -37.85
CA SER A 526 -7.17 -21.59 -38.02
C SER A 526 -6.51 -22.16 -36.77
N ARG A 527 -5.52 -21.44 -36.23
CA ARG A 527 -4.80 -21.85 -35.03
C ARG A 527 -5.70 -21.86 -33.79
N ILE A 528 -6.56 -20.86 -33.61
CA ILE A 528 -7.58 -20.83 -32.55
C ILE A 528 -8.51 -22.03 -32.67
N LEU A 529 -8.97 -22.36 -33.88
CA LEU A 529 -9.85 -23.52 -34.10
C LEU A 529 -9.15 -24.84 -33.72
N ASP A 530 -7.89 -25.02 -34.11
CA ASP A 530 -7.10 -26.21 -33.74
C ASP A 530 -6.98 -26.37 -32.23
N VAL A 531 -6.64 -25.29 -31.52
CA VAL A 531 -6.56 -25.29 -30.05
C VAL A 531 -7.93 -25.53 -29.42
N ALA A 532 -9.00 -24.92 -29.94
CA ALA A 532 -10.34 -25.09 -29.43
C ALA A 532 -10.86 -26.52 -29.58
N GLN A 533 -10.46 -27.23 -30.64
CA GLN A 533 -10.76 -28.66 -30.79
C GLN A 533 -10.00 -29.49 -29.77
N ASP A 534 -8.70 -29.26 -29.61
CA ASP A 534 -7.85 -29.99 -28.67
C ASP A 534 -8.35 -29.85 -27.22
N LEU A 535 -8.77 -28.64 -26.83
CA LEU A 535 -9.35 -28.36 -25.51
C LEU A 535 -10.83 -28.78 -25.38
N LYS A 536 -11.48 -29.21 -26.47
CA LYS A 536 -12.95 -29.43 -26.53
C LYS A 536 -13.77 -28.18 -26.14
N ALA A 537 -13.25 -27.01 -26.48
CA ALA A 537 -13.80 -25.69 -26.14
C ALA A 537 -14.65 -25.06 -27.26
N LEU A 538 -14.72 -25.68 -28.45
CA LEU A 538 -15.38 -25.07 -29.62
C LEU A 538 -16.82 -24.63 -29.33
N SER A 539 -17.63 -25.48 -28.70
CA SER A 539 -19.03 -25.14 -28.39
C SER A 539 -19.15 -23.92 -27.48
N ILE A 540 -18.23 -23.77 -26.53
CA ILE A 540 -18.19 -22.64 -25.59
C ILE A 540 -17.84 -21.35 -26.33
N LEU A 541 -16.82 -21.38 -27.21
CA LEU A 541 -16.45 -20.22 -28.04
C LEU A 541 -17.59 -19.79 -28.97
N LEU A 542 -18.25 -20.75 -29.62
CA LEU A 542 -19.37 -20.47 -30.53
C LEU A 542 -20.60 -19.91 -29.81
N ASN A 543 -20.71 -20.12 -28.50
CA ASN A 543 -21.77 -19.54 -27.68
C ASN A 543 -21.51 -18.09 -27.28
N GLY A 544 -20.32 -17.55 -27.52
CA GLY A 544 -19.95 -16.17 -27.22
C GLY A 544 -20.76 -15.11 -27.96
N THR A 545 -20.59 -13.85 -27.53
CA THR A 545 -21.32 -12.67 -28.04
C THR A 545 -20.46 -11.78 -28.95
N CYS A 546 -19.17 -12.05 -29.12
CA CYS A 546 -18.35 -11.37 -30.11
C CYS A 546 -18.68 -11.91 -31.51
N TYR A 547 -19.78 -11.42 -32.08
CA TYR A 547 -20.35 -11.99 -33.30
C TYR A 547 -19.40 -11.99 -34.51
N PRO A 548 -18.56 -10.95 -34.78
CA PRO A 548 -17.61 -11.01 -35.89
C PRO A 548 -16.65 -12.21 -35.80
N PHE A 549 -16.06 -12.43 -34.63
CA PHE A 549 -15.18 -13.57 -34.36
C PHE A 549 -15.93 -14.91 -34.44
N VAL A 550 -17.09 -14.99 -33.77
CA VAL A 550 -17.87 -16.22 -33.68
C VAL A 550 -18.38 -16.68 -35.05
N ILE A 551 -18.84 -15.76 -35.89
CA ILE A 551 -19.32 -16.07 -37.24
C ILE A 551 -18.17 -16.56 -38.12
N ASP A 552 -17.02 -15.87 -38.10
CA ASP A 552 -15.82 -16.30 -38.84
C ASP A 552 -15.36 -17.70 -38.39
N LEU A 553 -15.34 -17.96 -37.08
CA LEU A 553 -14.98 -19.25 -36.50
C LEU A 553 -15.98 -20.35 -36.88
N ALA A 554 -17.29 -20.06 -36.84
CA ALA A 554 -18.34 -21.01 -37.23
C ALA A 554 -18.24 -21.41 -38.71
N CYS A 555 -17.95 -20.44 -39.59
CA CYS A 555 -17.72 -20.70 -41.01
C CYS A 555 -16.51 -21.62 -41.21
N LEU A 556 -15.41 -21.37 -40.50
CA LEU A 556 -14.22 -22.21 -40.59
C LEU A 556 -14.45 -23.61 -40.01
N ALA A 557 -15.13 -23.72 -38.87
CA ALA A 557 -15.48 -24.99 -38.25
C ALA A 557 -16.41 -25.83 -39.15
N SER A 558 -17.36 -25.19 -39.83
CA SER A 558 -18.23 -25.84 -40.83
C SER A 558 -17.43 -26.40 -42.02
N ARG A 559 -16.49 -25.60 -42.56
CA ARG A 559 -15.59 -26.04 -43.63
C ARG A 559 -14.69 -27.22 -43.25
N ARG A 560 -14.40 -27.39 -41.96
CA ARG A 560 -13.64 -28.52 -41.40
C ARG A 560 -14.53 -29.61 -40.81
N GLU A 561 -15.84 -29.56 -41.08
CA GLU A 561 -16.82 -30.56 -40.64
C GLU A 561 -16.97 -30.71 -39.12
N TYR A 562 -16.50 -29.73 -38.34
CA TYR A 562 -16.62 -29.71 -36.88
C TYR A 562 -17.95 -29.14 -36.38
N LEU A 563 -18.74 -28.52 -37.27
CA LEU A 563 -20.00 -27.85 -36.93
C LEU A 563 -21.03 -28.03 -38.04
N LYS A 564 -22.28 -28.35 -37.68
CA LYS A 564 -23.44 -28.27 -38.58
C LYS A 564 -23.97 -26.84 -38.62
N LEU A 565 -23.53 -26.06 -39.60
CA LEU A 565 -23.81 -24.63 -39.69
C LEU A 565 -25.31 -24.30 -39.71
N ASP A 566 -26.13 -25.05 -40.45
CA ASP A 566 -27.57 -24.78 -40.57
C ASP A 566 -28.30 -24.87 -39.23
N LYS A 567 -27.98 -25.90 -38.45
CA LYS A 567 -28.57 -26.07 -37.12
C LYS A 567 -28.09 -24.96 -36.19
N TRP A 568 -26.77 -24.74 -36.14
CA TRP A 568 -26.19 -23.72 -35.28
C TRP A 568 -26.72 -22.31 -35.57
N LEU A 569 -26.88 -21.95 -36.85
CA LEU A 569 -27.38 -20.64 -37.26
C LEU A 569 -28.85 -20.45 -36.82
N LYS A 570 -29.70 -21.47 -37.00
CA LYS A 570 -31.09 -21.44 -36.52
C LYS A 570 -31.15 -21.27 -35.00
N ASP A 571 -30.44 -22.13 -34.27
CA ASP A 571 -30.39 -22.11 -32.80
C ASP A 571 -29.88 -20.75 -32.28
N LYS A 572 -28.90 -20.13 -32.95
CA LYS A 572 -28.35 -18.81 -32.57
C LYS A 572 -29.27 -17.65 -32.91
N ILE A 573 -29.97 -17.67 -34.04
CA ILE A 573 -30.94 -16.61 -34.41
C ILE A 573 -32.13 -16.64 -33.44
N GLU A 574 -32.63 -17.82 -33.09
CA GLU A 574 -33.73 -17.98 -32.13
C GLU A 574 -33.35 -17.47 -30.73
N CYS A 575 -32.13 -17.75 -30.27
CA CYS A 575 -31.66 -17.32 -28.94
C CYS A 575 -31.25 -15.83 -28.87
N ASN A 576 -30.57 -15.29 -29.88
CA ASN A 576 -29.91 -13.98 -29.81
C ASN A 576 -30.62 -12.87 -30.62
N GLY A 577 -31.60 -13.22 -31.47
CA GLY A 577 -32.45 -12.28 -32.18
C GLY A 577 -31.72 -11.35 -33.15
N GLU A 578 -32.26 -10.13 -33.28
CA GLU A 578 -31.88 -9.15 -34.31
C GLU A 578 -30.39 -8.76 -34.28
N ASN A 579 -29.78 -8.67 -33.09
CA ASN A 579 -28.37 -8.30 -32.93
C ASN A 579 -27.41 -9.25 -33.66
N PHE A 580 -27.72 -10.55 -33.65
CA PHE A 580 -26.92 -11.56 -34.34
C PHE A 580 -27.17 -11.55 -35.85
N VAL A 581 -28.41 -11.32 -36.27
CA VAL A 581 -28.78 -11.19 -37.70
C VAL A 581 -28.06 -10.00 -38.35
N ASN A 582 -28.04 -8.85 -37.67
CA ASN A 582 -27.31 -7.67 -38.14
C ASN A 582 -25.81 -7.95 -38.29
N ALA A 583 -25.19 -8.67 -37.35
CA ALA A 583 -23.79 -9.08 -37.47
C ALA A 583 -23.55 -10.03 -38.65
N CYS A 584 -24.49 -10.94 -38.96
CA CYS A 584 -24.41 -11.79 -40.14
C CYS A 584 -24.49 -10.98 -41.44
N ILE A 585 -25.36 -9.96 -41.51
CA ILE A 585 -25.45 -9.07 -42.66
C ILE A 585 -24.14 -8.29 -42.84
N MET A 586 -23.57 -7.75 -41.76
CA MET A 586 -22.27 -7.08 -41.81
C MET A 586 -21.14 -8.01 -42.29
N PHE A 587 -21.16 -9.27 -41.83
CA PHE A 587 -20.21 -10.29 -42.29
C PHE A 587 -20.33 -10.55 -43.81
N LEU A 588 -21.56 -10.68 -44.32
CA LEU A 588 -21.83 -10.89 -45.74
C LEU A 588 -21.41 -9.67 -46.58
N ASN A 589 -21.71 -8.45 -46.12
CA ASN A 589 -21.24 -7.21 -46.75
C ASN A 589 -19.71 -7.17 -46.89
N ARG A 590 -18.99 -7.59 -45.85
CA ARG A 590 -17.51 -7.60 -45.84
C ARG A 590 -16.92 -8.62 -46.81
N ARG A 591 -17.46 -9.84 -46.88
CA ARG A 591 -16.88 -10.93 -47.68
C ARG A 591 -17.42 -11.03 -49.10
N CYS A 592 -18.63 -10.53 -49.35
CA CYS A 592 -19.29 -10.61 -50.64
C CYS A 592 -20.07 -9.30 -50.95
N PRO A 593 -19.37 -8.17 -51.18
CA PRO A 593 -20.04 -6.92 -51.56
C PRO A 593 -20.88 -7.06 -52.83
N ALA A 594 -20.48 -7.97 -53.72
CA ALA A 594 -21.17 -8.25 -54.99
C ALA A 594 -22.55 -8.93 -54.82
N LEU A 595 -22.83 -9.62 -53.70
CA LEU A 595 -24.12 -10.29 -53.48
C LEU A 595 -25.22 -9.35 -52.98
N LEU A 596 -24.87 -8.17 -52.47
CA LEU A 596 -25.79 -7.21 -51.85
C LEU A 596 -26.06 -5.96 -52.71
N GLY A 597 -25.56 -5.94 -53.94
CA GLY A 597 -25.97 -4.96 -54.96
C GLY A 597 -25.49 -3.53 -54.74
N THR A 598 -24.53 -3.27 -53.84
CA THR A 598 -23.90 -1.95 -53.71
C THR A 598 -22.57 -1.95 -54.46
N SER A 599 -22.58 -1.44 -55.71
CA SER A 599 -21.37 -1.03 -56.40
C SER A 599 -20.64 0.05 -55.59
N PRO A 600 -19.29 0.04 -55.50
CA PRO A 600 -18.57 1.10 -54.81
C PRO A 600 -18.66 2.42 -55.61
N PRO A 601 -18.67 3.60 -54.94
CA PRO A 601 -18.35 4.86 -55.60
C PRO A 601 -16.86 4.94 -55.98
#